data_AF-A0A9W6IYH0-F1
#
_entry.id   AF-A0A9W6IYH0-F1
#
_cell.length_a   1.000
_cell.length_b   1.000
_cell.length_c   1.000
_cell.angle_alpha   90.00
_cell.angle_beta   90.00
_cell.angle_gamma   90.00
#
_symmetry.space_group_name_H-M   'P 1'
#
loop_
_entity.id
_entity.type
_entity.pdbx_description
1 polymer ?
#
loop_
_entity_poly.entity_id
_entity_poly.type
_entity_poly.pdbx_seq_one_letter_code
_entity_poly.pdbx_strand_id
1 'polypeptide(L)'
;MIERDPRVEAMFGRDRMAAFICVAAVWAVYAFVFWRMADQFAASGVTLLMAALAGLVLLLNTAAVVALIRHYQEDKAAIYGTDIYYLDRIAADRRAAR
;
A
#
# COMPACT_ATOMS: atom_id res chain seq x y z
N MET A 1 -20.09 22.96 -0.36
CA MET A 1 -20.04 21.72 -1.17
C MET A 1 -18.58 21.51 -1.50
N ILE A 2 -17.89 20.61 -0.79
CA ILE A 2 -16.45 20.38 -1.03
C ILE A 2 -16.35 19.71 -2.39
N GLU A 3 -15.90 20.47 -3.38
CA GLU A 3 -15.74 20.00 -4.75
C GLU A 3 -14.67 18.90 -4.74
N ARG A 4 -15.08 17.66 -5.07
CA ARG A 4 -14.17 16.53 -5.22
C ARG A 4 -13.29 16.81 -6.44
N ASP A 5 -12.09 17.33 -6.21
CA ASP A 5 -11.13 17.52 -7.28
C ASP A 5 -10.71 16.13 -7.82
N PRO A 6 -10.99 15.81 -9.10
CA PRO A 6 -10.63 14.52 -9.70
C PRO A 6 -9.11 14.24 -9.66
N ARG A 7 -8.27 15.27 -9.49
CA ARG A 7 -6.82 15.13 -9.34
C ARG A 7 -6.45 14.49 -7.99
N VAL A 8 -7.18 14.79 -6.92
CA VAL A 8 -7.01 14.15 -5.59
C VAL A 8 -7.29 12.66 -5.69
N GLU A 9 -8.36 12.28 -6.39
CA GLU A 9 -8.74 10.88 -6.54
C GLU A 9 -7.73 10.08 -7.39
N ALA A 10 -7.15 10.70 -8.42
CA ALA A 10 -6.11 10.08 -9.23
C ALA A 10 -4.82 9.82 -8.44
N MET A 11 -4.36 10.80 -7.64
CA MET A 11 -3.17 10.65 -6.80
C MET A 11 -3.37 9.57 -5.74
N PHE A 12 -4.52 9.62 -5.04
CA PHE A 12 -4.88 8.59 -4.06
C PHE A 12 -5.00 7.19 -4.68
N GLY A 13 -5.54 7.10 -5.90
CA GLY A 13 -5.66 5.83 -6.63
C GLY A 13 -4.29 5.19 -6.94
N ARG A 14 -3.29 6.00 -7.31
CA ARG A 14 -1.93 5.52 -7.58
C ARG A 14 -1.25 5.01 -6.31
N ASP A 15 -1.37 5.74 -5.21
CA ASP A 15 -0.73 5.36 -3.94
C ASP A 15 -1.37 4.10 -3.36
N ARG A 16 -2.70 3.97 -3.49
CA ARG A 16 -3.44 2.73 -3.19
C ARG A 16 -2.93 1.56 -4.04
N MET A 17 -2.72 1.76 -5.34
CA MET A 17 -2.17 0.72 -6.22
C MET A 17 -0.76 0.31 -5.80
N ALA A 18 0.11 1.27 -5.50
CA ALA A 18 1.47 1.01 -5.00
C ALA A 18 1.44 0.19 -3.69
N ALA A 19 0.56 0.53 -2.76
CA ALA A 19 0.38 -0.23 -1.51
C ALA A 19 0.00 -1.69 -1.78
N PHE A 20 -0.94 -1.95 -2.70
CA PHE A 20 -1.30 -3.33 -3.07
C PHE A 20 -0.15 -4.07 -3.77
N ILE A 21 0.63 -3.40 -4.61
CA ILE A 21 1.83 -3.99 -5.23
C ILE A 21 2.84 -4.41 -4.16
N CYS A 22 3.08 -3.56 -3.15
CA CYS A 22 3.97 -3.90 -2.03
C CYS A 22 3.47 -5.13 -1.26
N VAL A 23 2.17 -5.21 -0.96
CA VAL A 23 1.59 -6.41 -0.32
C VAL A 23 1.78 -7.65 -1.19
N ALA A 24 1.49 -7.55 -2.49
CA ALA A 24 1.69 -8.66 -3.42
C ALA A 24 3.15 -9.12 -3.47
N ALA A 25 4.12 -8.19 -3.40
CA ALA A 25 5.54 -8.52 -3.34
C ALA A 25 5.89 -9.30 -2.06
N VAL A 26 5.35 -8.90 -0.90
CA VAL A 26 5.54 -9.63 0.37
C VAL A 26 4.97 -11.05 0.27
N TRP A 27 3.77 -11.20 -0.29
CA TRP A 27 3.17 -12.51 -0.56
C TRP A 27 4.07 -13.38 -1.45
N ALA A 28 4.60 -12.82 -2.54
CA ALA A 28 5.49 -13.53 -3.45
C ALA A 28 6.78 -13.98 -2.76
N VAL A 29 7.38 -13.13 -1.92
CA VAL A 29 8.59 -13.47 -1.15
C VAL A 29 8.31 -14.61 -0.17
N TYR A 30 7.22 -14.54 0.58
CA TYR A 30 6.85 -15.61 1.51
C TYR A 30 6.57 -16.94 0.80
N ALA A 31 5.82 -16.90 -0.31
CA ALA A 31 5.53 -18.08 -1.11
C ALA A 31 6.82 -18.70 -1.68
N PHE A 32 7.73 -17.86 -2.19
CA PHE A 32 9.02 -18.31 -2.69
C PHE A 32 9.87 -18.95 -1.59
N VAL A 33 10.00 -18.31 -0.42
CA VAL A 33 10.76 -18.85 0.71
C VAL A 33 10.16 -20.17 1.19
N PHE A 34 8.83 -20.25 1.32
CA PHE A 34 8.14 -21.47 1.73
C PHE A 34 8.39 -22.61 0.74
N TRP A 35 8.32 -22.33 -0.57
CA TRP A 35 8.62 -23.32 -1.60
C TRP A 35 10.08 -23.77 -1.55
N ARG A 36 11.02 -22.85 -1.38
CA ARG A 36 12.47 -23.18 -1.30
C ARG A 36 12.83 -23.97 -0.05
N MET A 37 12.09 -23.80 1.04
CA MET A 37 12.32 -24.49 2.32
C MET A 37 11.42 -25.72 2.53
N ALA A 38 10.58 -26.09 1.56
CA ALA A 38 9.58 -27.14 1.70
C ALA A 38 10.19 -28.47 2.16
N ASP A 39 11.29 -28.90 1.54
CA ASP A 39 11.98 -30.15 1.90
C ASP A 39 12.56 -30.08 3.32
N GLN A 40 13.09 -28.92 3.72
CA GLN A 40 13.66 -28.70 5.04
C GLN A 40 12.58 -28.73 6.13
N PHE A 41 11.40 -28.15 5.86
CA PHE A 41 10.25 -28.19 6.76
C PHE A 41 9.66 -29.59 6.88
N ALA A 42 9.62 -30.35 5.77
CA ALA A 42 9.18 -31.73 5.77
C ALA A 42 10.12 -32.62 6.59
N ALA A 43 11.44 -32.47 6.40
CA ALA A 43 12.45 -33.23 7.13
C ALA A 43 12.42 -32.97 8.66
N SER A 44 12.01 -31.77 9.08
CA SER A 44 11.90 -31.39 10.49
C SER A 44 10.49 -31.56 11.08
N GLY A 45 9.49 -31.93 10.27
CA GLY A 45 8.11 -32.13 10.71
C GLY A 45 7.36 -30.84 11.09
N VAL A 46 7.87 -29.66 10.70
CA VAL A 46 7.32 -28.35 11.10
C VAL A 46 6.50 -27.66 10.00
N THR A 47 6.23 -28.34 8.87
CA THR A 47 5.54 -27.76 7.71
C THR A 47 4.25 -27.05 8.07
N LEU A 48 3.40 -27.67 8.90
CA LEU A 48 2.12 -27.08 9.30
C LEU A 48 2.31 -25.84 10.17
N LEU A 49 3.26 -25.88 11.11
CA LEU A 49 3.59 -24.74 11.98
C LEU A 49 4.10 -23.56 11.16
N MET A 50 5.04 -23.80 10.24
CA MET A 50 5.59 -22.77 9.37
C MET A 50 4.52 -22.19 8.42
N ALA A 51 3.63 -23.02 7.89
CA ALA A 51 2.51 -22.58 7.06
C ALA A 51 1.54 -21.69 7.85
N ALA A 52 1.19 -22.08 9.09
CA ALA A 52 0.31 -21.30 9.95
C ALA A 52 0.93 -19.94 10.32
N LEU A 53 2.21 -19.92 10.69
CA LEU A 53 2.93 -18.67 11.02
C LEU A 53 3.06 -17.75 9.80
N ALA A 54 3.45 -18.30 8.64
CA ALA A 54 3.52 -17.53 7.39
C ALA A 54 2.16 -16.95 7.03
N GLY A 55 1.10 -17.76 7.10
CA GLY A 55 -0.28 -17.32 6.86
C GLY A 55 -0.69 -16.20 7.80
N LEU A 56 -0.42 -16.33 9.11
CA LEU A 56 -0.75 -15.31 10.09
C LEU A 56 -0.05 -13.98 9.81
N VAL A 57 1.25 -14.02 9.49
CA VAL A 57 2.02 -12.81 9.16
C VAL A 57 1.45 -12.14 7.89
N LEU A 58 1.17 -12.92 6.83
CA LEU A 58 0.60 -12.38 5.61
C LEU A 58 -0.78 -11.77 5.81
N LEU A 59 -1.64 -12.43 6.59
CA LEU A 59 -2.98 -11.95 6.91
C LEU A 59 -2.93 -10.65 7.71
N LEU A 60 -2.14 -10.61 8.79
CA LEU A 60 -2.01 -9.42 9.62
C LEU A 60 -1.38 -8.24 8.86
N ASN A 61 -0.37 -8.50 8.04
CA ASN A 61 0.24 -7.48 7.19
C ASN A 61 -0.76 -6.91 6.17
N THR A 62 -1.50 -7.79 5.48
CA THR A 62 -2.53 -7.38 4.52
C THR A 62 -3.64 -6.59 5.21
N ALA A 63 -4.11 -7.04 6.38
CA ALA A 63 -5.13 -6.34 7.15
C ALA A 63 -4.67 -4.96 7.63
N ALA A 64 -3.42 -4.82 8.07
CA ALA A 64 -2.85 -3.54 8.48
C ALA A 64 -2.79 -2.55 7.30
N VAL A 65 -2.37 -3.00 6.10
CA VAL A 65 -2.37 -2.16 4.89
C VAL A 65 -3.79 -1.77 4.48
N VAL A 66 -4.75 -2.70 4.53
CA VAL A 66 -6.16 -2.40 4.23
C VAL A 66 -6.73 -1.38 5.23
N ALA A 67 -6.42 -1.53 6.52
CA ALA A 67 -6.83 -0.58 7.54
C ALA A 67 -6.21 0.81 7.32
N LEU A 68 -4.93 0.88 6.97
CA LEU A 68 -4.22 2.11 6.62
C LEU A 68 -4.90 2.81 5.43
N ILE A 69 -5.19 2.06 4.36
CA ILE A 69 -5.86 2.61 3.18
C ILE A 69 -7.26 3.12 3.54
N ARG A 70 -8.03 2.36 4.34
CA ARG A 70 -9.39 2.76 4.73
C ARG A 70 -9.37 4.05 5.56
N HIS A 71 -8.47 4.15 6.52
CA HIS A 71 -8.31 5.36 7.33
C HIS A 71 -7.89 6.56 6.48
N TYR A 72 -6.95 6.38 5.54
CA TYR A 72 -6.54 7.44 4.63
C TYR A 72 -7.60 7.85 3.60
N GLN A 73 -8.61 7.02 3.33
CA GLN A 73 -9.76 7.44 2.52
C GLN A 73 -10.62 8.50 3.21
N GLU A 74 -10.66 8.49 4.54
CA GLU A 74 -11.43 9.45 5.35
C GLU A 74 -10.70 10.80 5.41
N ASP A 75 -9.36 10.78 5.49
CA ASP A 75 -8.53 11.99 5.61
C ASP A 75 -7.97 12.55 4.28
N LYS A 76 -8.19 11.86 3.14
CA LYS A 76 -7.60 12.25 1.85
C LYS A 76 -7.94 13.68 1.41
N ALA A 77 -9.12 14.19 1.74
CA ALA A 77 -9.54 15.52 1.31
C ALA A 77 -8.69 16.64 1.95
N ALA A 78 -8.25 16.44 3.20
CA ALA A 78 -7.42 17.40 3.91
C ALA A 78 -5.94 17.31 3.49
N ILE A 79 -5.42 16.08 3.36
CA ILE A 79 -4.01 15.83 3.02
C ILE A 79 -3.72 16.29 1.59
N TYR A 80 -4.46 15.78 0.61
CA TYR A 80 -4.16 16.05 -0.80
C TYR A 80 -4.67 17.41 -1.28
N GLY A 81 -5.68 18.00 -0.63
CA GLY A 81 -6.15 19.34 -0.97
C GLY A 81 -5.09 20.41 -0.72
N THR A 82 -4.33 20.27 0.38
CA THR A 82 -3.21 21.16 0.71
C THR A 82 -2.07 21.02 -0.30
N ASP A 83 -1.71 19.79 -0.67
CA ASP A 83 -0.64 19.53 -1.65
C ASP A 83 -0.97 20.09 -3.04
N ILE A 84 -2.21 19.92 -3.51
CA ILE A 84 -2.63 20.48 -4.80
C ILE A 84 -2.58 22.01 -4.78
N TYR A 85 -3.02 22.65 -3.70
CA TYR A 85 -2.92 24.10 -3.55
C TYR A 85 -1.48 24.61 -3.70
N TYR A 86 -0.51 23.96 -3.05
CA TYR A 86 0.89 24.35 -3.18
C TYR A 86 1.46 24.05 -4.58
N LEU A 87 1.09 22.92 -5.19
CA LEU A 87 1.50 22.60 -6.56
C LEU A 87 0.99 23.62 -7.57
N ASP A 88 -0.27 24.05 -7.43
CA ASP A 88 -0.88 25.05 -8.29
C ASP A 88 -0.24 26.43 -8.09
N ARG A 89 0.12 26.77 -6.84
CA ARG A 89 0.88 27.99 -6.52
C ARG A 89 2.27 28.00 -7.17
N ILE A 90 3.03 26.91 -7.07
CA ILE A 90 4.35 26.78 -7.73
C ILE A 90 4.20 26.89 -9.26
N ALA A 91 3.15 26.29 -9.83
CA ALA A 91 2.88 26.37 -11.26
C ALA A 91 2.46 27.77 -11.72
N ALA A 92 1.81 28.56 -10.85
CA ALA A 92 1.47 29.95 -11.12
C ALA A 92 2.72 30.84 -11.04
N ASP A 93 3.56 30.68 -10.02
CA ASP A 93 4.82 31.44 -9.86
C ASP A 93 5.76 31.21 -11.06
N ARG A 94 5.88 29.96 -11.55
CA ARG A 94 6.65 29.64 -12.75
C ARG A 94 6.11 30.28 -14.03
N ARG A 95 4.79 30.47 -14.12
CA ARG A 95 4.14 31.13 -15.26
C ARG A 95 4.32 32.64 -15.21
N ALA A 96 4.32 33.23 -14.01
CA ALA A 96 4.57 34.66 -13.82
C ALA A 96 6.05 35.05 -14.01
N ALA A 97 6.98 34.10 -13.82
CA ALA A 97 8.41 34.31 -14.02
C ALA A 97 8.87 34.10 -15.49
N ARG A 98 7.97 33.72 -16.39
CA ARG A 98 8.22 33.61 -17.84
C ARG A 98 7.63 34.82 -18.56
#